data_AF-A0A9E3YK47-F1
#
_entry.id   AF-A0A9E3YK47-F1
#
_cell.length_a   1.000
_cell.length_b   1.000
_cell.length_c   1.000
_cell.angle_alpha   90.00
_cell.angle_beta   90.00
_cell.angle_gamma   90.00
#
_symmetry.space_group_name_H-M   'P 1'
#
loop_
_entity.id
_entity.type
_entity.pdbx_description
1 polymer ?
#
loop_
_entity_poly.entity_id
_entity_poly.type
_entity_poly.pdbx_seq_one_letter_code
_entity_poly.pdbx_strand_id
1 'polypeptide(L)'
;SLVGVAGTAIGVIAGCLFALYIDPIFAFVNYVAGGGVWDPSIRGIYALPAELRLVDVVKAVSLSLGLSFVVTLFPARRAARMNPVEALRYE
;
A
#
# COMPACT_ATOMS: atom_id res chain seq x y z
N SER A 1 10.64 9.26 -9.70
CA SER A 1 9.38 9.77 -9.14
C SER A 1 8.15 9.23 -9.89
N LEU A 2 8.11 9.25 -11.23
CA LEU A 2 6.95 8.76 -12.01
C LEU A 2 6.47 7.35 -11.62
N VAL A 3 7.39 6.39 -11.47
CA VAL A 3 7.09 5.01 -11.01
C VAL A 3 6.49 5.01 -9.60
N GLY A 4 6.96 5.90 -8.73
CA GLY A 4 6.45 6.08 -7.38
C GLY A 4 5.01 6.59 -7.36
N VAL A 5 4.73 7.64 -8.14
CA VAL A 5 3.38 8.22 -8.27
C VAL A 5 2.40 7.19 -8.84
N ALA A 6 2.80 6.47 -9.89
CA ALA A 6 1.98 5.41 -10.48
C ALA A 6 1.70 4.28 -9.49
N GLY A 7 2.72 3.84 -8.74
CA GLY A 7 2.57 2.83 -7.70
C GLY A 7 1.64 3.27 -6.56
N THR A 8 1.77 4.52 -6.10
CA THR A 8 0.87 5.06 -5.07
C THR A 8 -0.57 5.16 -5.58
N ALA A 9 -0.79 5.62 -6.81
CA ALA A 9 -2.13 5.71 -7.40
C ALA A 9 -2.82 4.33 -7.48
N ILE A 10 -2.10 3.33 -8.01
CA ILE A 10 -2.62 1.95 -8.11
C ILE A 10 -2.88 1.38 -6.71
N GLY A 11 -1.95 1.56 -5.77
CA GLY A 11 -2.09 1.07 -4.39
C GLY A 11 -3.27 1.69 -3.65
N VAL A 12 -3.53 2.99 -3.84
CA VAL A 12 -4.67 3.68 -3.24
C VAL A 12 -5.99 3.16 -3.82
N ILE A 13 -6.09 3.00 -5.14
CA ILE A 13 -7.28 2.46 -5.79
C ILE A 13 -7.55 1.03 -5.29
N ALA A 14 -6.51 0.18 -5.27
CA ALA A 14 -6.62 -1.19 -4.78
C ALA A 14 -7.00 -1.25 -3.29
N GLY A 15 -6.40 -0.39 -2.45
CA GLY A 15 -6.71 -0.31 -1.02
C GLY A 15 -8.12 0.18 -0.72
N CYS A 16 -8.60 1.19 -1.45
CA CYS A 16 -9.99 1.66 -1.35
C CYS A 16 -10.97 0.58 -1.78
N LEU A 17 -10.71 -0.11 -2.90
CA LEU A 17 -11.54 -1.25 -3.34
C LEU A 17 -11.54 -2.36 -2.28
N PHE A 18 -10.38 -2.72 -1.75
CA PHE A 18 -10.28 -3.75 -0.71
C PHE A 18 -11.11 -3.41 0.53
N ALA A 19 -11.05 -2.15 0.99
CA ALA A 19 -11.83 -1.69 2.13
C ALA A 19 -13.34 -1.68 1.86
N LEU A 20 -13.79 -1.37 0.64
CA LEU A 20 -15.21 -1.42 0.26
C LEU A 20 -15.74 -2.86 0.11
N TYR A 21 -14.88 -3.79 -0.29
CA TYR A 21 -15.24 -5.21 -0.50
C TYR A 21 -14.82 -6.11 0.67
N ILE A 22 -14.49 -5.53 1.82
CA ILE A 22 -14.04 -6.28 2.99
C ILE A 22 -15.08 -7.29 3.50
N ASP A 23 -16.38 -6.95 3.47
CA ASP A 23 -17.47 -7.84 3.87
C ASP A 23 -17.57 -9.10 2.99
N PRO A 24 -17.65 -9.00 1.65
CA PRO A 24 -17.65 -10.18 0.79
C PRO A 24 -16.32 -10.95 0.82
N ILE A 25 -15.18 -10.28 1.06
CA ILE A 25 -13.89 -10.97 1.28
C ILE A 25 -13.97 -11.83 2.55
N PHE A 26 -14.48 -11.30 3.66
CA PHE A 26 -14.68 -12.09 4.88
C PHE A 26 -15.67 -13.24 4.67
N ALA A 27 -16.77 -13.01 3.95
CA ALA A 27 -17.73 -14.06 3.63
C ALA A 27 -17.10 -15.19 2.79
N PHE A 28 -16.30 -14.84 1.78
CA PHE A 28 -15.57 -15.81 0.96
C PHE A 28 -14.54 -16.60 1.79
N VAL A 29 -13.74 -15.92 2.61
CA VAL A 29 -12.76 -16.57 3.49
C VAL A 29 -13.45 -17.51 4.49
N ASN A 30 -14.56 -17.08 5.09
CA ASN A 30 -15.35 -17.91 6.00
C ASN A 30 -15.93 -19.15 5.30
N TYR A 31 -16.37 -19.02 4.04
CA TYR A 31 -16.83 -20.15 3.23
C TYR A 31 -15.70 -21.14 2.94
N VAL A 32 -14.53 -20.66 2.49
CA VAL A 32 -13.37 -21.51 2.20
C VAL A 32 -12.81 -22.18 3.45
N ALA A 33 -12.88 -21.50 4.60
CA ALA A 33 -12.42 -22.03 5.88
C ALA A 33 -13.39 -23.03 6.54
N GLY A 34 -14.48 -23.42 5.86
CA GLY A 34 -15.39 -24.48 6.32
C GLY A 34 -16.63 -23.99 7.07
N GLY A 35 -16.88 -22.68 7.13
CA GLY A 35 -18.04 -22.08 7.78
C GLY A 35 -17.94 -22.07 9.32
N GLY A 36 -17.92 -20.87 9.91
CA GLY A 36 -17.95 -20.70 11.38
C GLY A 36 -16.70 -20.05 11.99
N VAL A 37 -15.73 -19.62 11.18
CA VAL A 37 -14.55 -18.86 11.67
C VAL A 37 -14.98 -17.50 12.23
N TRP A 38 -16.02 -16.90 11.63
CA TRP A 38 -16.69 -15.69 12.08
C TRP A 38 -18.08 -16.00 12.61
N ASP A 39 -18.19 -16.79 13.69
CA ASP A 39 -19.45 -16.93 14.42
C ASP A 39 -19.63 -15.74 15.39
N PRO A 40 -20.61 -14.84 15.15
CA PRO A 40 -20.86 -13.68 16.00
C PRO A 40 -21.25 -14.06 17.43
N SER A 41 -21.84 -15.25 17.62
CA SER A 41 -22.31 -15.72 18.93
C SER A 41 -21.15 -16.12 19.86
N ILE A 42 -20.02 -16.56 19.31
CA ILE A 42 -18.85 -17.00 20.06
C ILE A 42 -17.87 -15.84 20.31
N ARG A 43 -17.77 -14.90 19.36
CA ARG A 43 -16.82 -13.77 19.43
C ARG A 43 -17.42 -12.46 19.94
N GLY A 44 -18.75 -12.34 20.01
CA GLY A 44 -19.44 -11.13 20.49
C GLY A 44 -19.27 -9.88 19.59
N ILE A 45 -18.60 -10.02 18.45
CA ILE A 45 -18.38 -8.96 17.45
C ILE A 45 -19.39 -9.20 16.32
N TYR A 46 -20.52 -8.49 16.38
CA TYR A 46 -21.65 -8.65 15.45
C TYR A 46 -21.40 -8.01 14.08
N ALA A 47 -20.51 -7.03 14.00
CA ALA A 47 -20.04 -6.43 12.77
C ALA A 47 -18.64 -5.84 13.01
N LEU A 48 -17.74 -6.00 12.04
CA LEU A 48 -16.53 -5.20 11.95
C LEU A 48 -16.86 -4.01 11.04
N PRO A 49 -17.21 -2.83 11.58
CA PRO A 49 -17.51 -1.68 10.74
C PRO A 49 -16.22 -1.27 10.03
N ALA A 50 -16.11 -1.61 8.75
CA ALA A 50 -15.02 -1.16 7.92
C ALA A 50 -15.28 0.29 7.48
N GLU A 51 -14.87 1.22 8.33
CA GLU A 51 -15.00 2.63 8.02
C GLU A 51 -13.82 3.09 7.16
N LEU A 52 -14.09 3.37 5.88
CA LEU A 52 -13.11 4.03 5.02
C LEU A 52 -12.97 5.49 5.43
N ARG A 53 -11.97 5.79 6.26
CA ARG A 53 -11.69 7.16 6.72
C ARG A 53 -10.73 7.85 5.75
N LEU A 54 -11.17 8.97 5.18
CA LEU A 54 -10.35 9.82 4.31
C LEU A 54 -8.99 10.19 4.92
N VAL A 55 -8.94 10.39 6.24
CA VAL A 55 -7.71 10.69 6.98
C VAL A 55 -6.69 9.55 6.86
N ASP A 56 -7.14 8.31 6.91
CA ASP A 56 -6.26 7.14 6.85
C ASP A 56 -5.73 6.93 5.42
N VAL A 57 -6.57 7.20 4.41
CA VAL A 57 -6.15 7.22 3.00
C VAL A 57 -5.09 8.29 2.75
N VAL A 58 -5.32 9.53 3.21
CA VAL A 58 -4.37 10.63 3.04
C VAL A 58 -3.05 10.35 3.76
N LYS A 59 -3.08 9.76 4.96
CA LYS A 59 -1.87 9.32 5.68
C LYS A 59 -1.10 8.24 4.91
N ALA A 60 -1.79 7.24 4.36
CA ALA A 60 -1.15 6.19 3.57
C ALA A 60 -0.49 6.75 2.29
N VAL A 61 -1.20 7.64 1.58
CA VAL A 61 -0.70 8.33 0.37
C VAL A 61 0.56 9.13 0.67
N SER A 62 0.51 9.97 1.71
CA SER A 62 1.63 10.84 2.11
C SER A 62 2.85 10.05 2.57
N LEU A 63 2.67 8.97 3.33
CA LEU A 63 3.76 8.04 3.68
C LEU A 63 4.36 7.37 2.44
N SER A 64 3.52 6.84 1.54
CA SER A 64 3.98 6.15 0.33
C SER A 64 4.78 7.07 -0.60
N LEU A 65 4.28 8.29 -0.86
CA LEU A 65 4.97 9.29 -1.66
C LEU A 65 6.26 9.76 -0.99
N GLY A 66 6.23 9.99 0.32
CA GLY A 66 7.42 10.35 1.11
C GLY A 66 8.51 9.29 1.00
N LEU A 67 8.15 8.02 1.20
CA LEU A 67 9.09 6.90 1.08
C LEU A 67 9.65 6.79 -0.35
N SER A 68 8.79 6.92 -1.37
CA SER A 68 9.21 6.85 -2.77
C SER A 68 10.21 7.96 -3.13
N PHE A 69 9.99 9.17 -2.63
CA PHE A 69 10.94 10.27 -2.78
C PHE A 69 12.27 9.97 -2.09
N VAL A 70 12.26 9.47 -0.85
CA VAL A 70 13.49 9.10 -0.12
C VAL A 70 14.28 8.03 -0.87
N VAL A 71 13.61 6.97 -1.30
CA VAL A 71 14.21 5.85 -2.06
C VAL A 71 14.76 6.31 -3.41
N THR A 72 14.13 7.27 -4.08
CA THR A 72 14.63 7.80 -5.36
C THR A 72 15.77 8.82 -5.17
N LEU A 73 15.67 9.66 -4.15
CA LEU A 73 16.59 10.77 -3.93
C LEU A 73 17.94 10.31 -3.36
N PHE A 74 17.96 9.23 -2.58
CA PHE A 74 19.19 8.65 -2.05
C PHE A 74 20.18 8.16 -3.14
N PRO A 75 19.80 7.29 -4.10
CA PRO A 75 20.67 6.87 -5.18
C PRO A 75 20.95 8.02 -6.16
N ALA A 76 20.00 8.93 -6.41
CA ALA A 76 20.24 10.09 -7.28
C ALA A 76 21.33 11.02 -6.71
N ARG A 77 21.31 11.28 -5.39
CA ARG A 77 22.37 12.04 -4.71
C ARG A 77 23.71 11.31 -4.68
N ARG A 78 23.70 9.98 -4.70
CA ARG A 78 24.91 9.16 -4.80
C ARG A 78 25.48 9.18 -6.22
N ALA A 79 24.63 9.08 -7.24
CA ALA A 79 25.02 9.15 -8.66
C ALA A 79 25.54 10.54 -9.05
N ALA A 80 24.94 11.62 -8.55
CA ALA A 80 25.38 12.99 -8.81
C ALA A 80 26.76 13.35 -8.22
N ARG A 81 27.28 12.51 -7.30
CA ARG A 81 28.64 12.66 -6.75
C ARG A 81 29.66 11.73 -7.39
N MET A 82 29.27 10.90 -8.35
CA MET A 82 30.24 10.12 -9.13
C MET A 82 30.91 11.05 -10.14
N ASN A 83 32.25 11.07 -10.14
CA ASN A 83 33.03 11.91 -11.03
C ASN A 83 32.77 11.48 -12.49
N PRO A 84 32.42 12.41 -13.39
CA PRO A 84 32.15 12.09 -14.80
C PRO A 84 33.39 11.53 -15.52
N VAL A 85 34.58 11.72 -14.96
CA VAL A 85 35.86 11.25 -15.50
C VAL A 85 36.05 9.73 -15.30
N GLU A 86 35.49 9.11 -14.26
CA GLU A 86 35.57 7.64 -14.10
C GLU A 86 34.61 6.89 -15.03
N ALA A 87 33.45 7.47 -15.38
CA ALA A 87 32.48 6.82 -16.26
C ALA A 87 33.00 6.64 -17.69
N LEU A 88 33.79 7.59 -18.20
CA LEU A 88 34.41 7.57 -19.53
C LEU A 88 35.69 6.70 -19.62
N ARG A 89 36.23 6.23 -18.49
CA ARG A 89 37.42 5.37 -18.45
C ARG A 89 37.07 3.87 -18.53
N TYR A 90 35.78 3.54 -18.47
CA TYR A 90 35.25 2.18 -18.61
C TYR A 90 34.51 1.96 -19.95
N GLU A 91 34.56 2.95 -20.85
CA GLU A 91 34.35 2.76 -22.30
C GLU A 91 35.72 2.56 -22.97
#